data_AF-A0A956LKV8-F1
#
_entry.id   AF-A0A956LKV8-F1
#
_cell.length_a   1.000
_cell.length_b   1.000
_cell.length_c   1.000
_cell.angle_alpha   90.00
_cell.angle_beta   90.00
_cell.angle_gamma   90.00
#
_symmetry.space_group_name_H-M   'P 1'
#
loop_
_entity.id
_entity.type
_entity.pdbx_description
1 polymer ?
#
loop_
_entity_poly.entity_id
_entity_poly.type
_entity_poly.pdbx_seq_one_letter_code
_entity_poly.pdbx_strand_id
1 'polypeptide(L)'
;MNPTRTLWLSLIPSLALAFACGDDGGTSDSSTASGTSPGTSEGTSMTTAGSQTSASTSTTAGTSPSGTDSDSVGTTQSLTSSTSVGATTTTEGTTSGTTSGTTSGTGTTSATGSTGGDPTTDSDTGTGTETGIEEPCGCADIEVPLDDGIFVLSDDGELWKYRPEQDDFENLGAIGCGMPNTFSMGVDRLGYAWVMFNPPAGEIRKVDVTNPADCSDPGYNPGQMGVNLYGMAFVSNSAVDQCDFLYGNTYNGIGGFSEGNNIGDFLTVDPETLQLTLLGKTSFNGAELTGTGDGRAFMFGGNPAKLVEVDKTDGSYIEVLPLGNLNLTNAFAFAFFAGDFYFFTESAGFGSNSKVTHLDYDDSDNNGIQDLTTVNPMGPIRIVGAGVSTCAPFLPM
;
A
#
# COMPACT_ATOMS: atom_id res chain seq x y z
N MET A 1 -40.25 -15.74 -50.28
CA MET A 1 -39.00 -16.47 -50.52
C MET A 1 -38.26 -16.53 -49.20
N ASN A 2 -38.20 -17.73 -48.60
CA ASN A 2 -37.40 -18.09 -47.41
C ASN A 2 -35.91 -18.23 -47.80
N PRO A 3 -34.91 -18.42 -46.89
CA PRO A 3 -35.00 -18.91 -45.49
C PRO A 3 -34.16 -18.14 -44.44
N THR A 4 -34.65 -17.89 -43.21
CA THR A 4 -34.48 -18.70 -41.97
C THR A 4 -33.10 -19.33 -41.71
N ARG A 5 -32.38 -18.80 -40.70
CA ARG A 5 -31.19 -19.41 -40.06
C ARG A 5 -31.56 -19.97 -38.68
N THR A 6 -31.15 -21.21 -38.46
CA THR A 6 -31.42 -22.08 -37.30
C THR A 6 -30.33 -21.90 -36.24
N LEU A 7 -30.69 -21.57 -35.00
CA LEU A 7 -29.80 -21.70 -33.83
C LEU A 7 -29.78 -23.16 -33.36
N TRP A 8 -28.58 -23.71 -33.15
CA TRP A 8 -28.36 -25.00 -32.52
C TRP A 8 -28.18 -24.84 -31.01
N LEU A 9 -29.06 -25.49 -30.24
CA LEU A 9 -28.90 -25.80 -28.82
C LEU A 9 -27.90 -26.95 -28.69
N SER A 10 -26.87 -26.81 -27.85
CA SER A 10 -26.03 -27.93 -27.40
C SER A 10 -26.37 -28.25 -25.95
N LEU A 11 -26.94 -29.44 -25.74
CA LEU A 11 -27.08 -30.09 -24.45
C LEU A 11 -25.73 -30.69 -24.03
N ILE A 12 -25.30 -30.46 -22.80
CA ILE A 12 -24.27 -31.27 -22.13
C ILE A 12 -24.96 -32.15 -21.09
N PRO A 13 -24.77 -33.49 -21.11
CA PRO A 13 -25.38 -34.39 -20.15
C PRO A 13 -24.57 -34.49 -18.85
N SER A 14 -25.30 -34.59 -17.75
CA SER A 14 -24.84 -34.97 -16.42
C SER A 14 -24.22 -36.38 -16.42
N LEU A 15 -23.07 -36.55 -15.76
CA LEU A 15 -22.50 -37.86 -15.43
C LEU A 15 -22.47 -38.06 -13.91
N ALA A 16 -23.03 -39.18 -13.49
CA ALA A 16 -23.23 -39.58 -12.10
C ALA A 16 -22.04 -40.36 -11.53
N LEU A 17 -22.01 -40.40 -10.18
CA LEU A 17 -21.10 -41.09 -9.27
C LEU A 17 -20.75 -42.54 -9.62
N ALA A 18 -19.52 -42.94 -9.23
CA ALA A 18 -19.23 -44.30 -8.76
C ALA A 18 -18.29 -44.26 -7.55
N PHE A 19 -18.77 -44.81 -6.43
CA PHE A 19 -18.00 -45.25 -5.26
C PHE A 19 -17.17 -46.48 -5.63
N ALA A 20 -15.94 -46.57 -5.14
CA ALA A 20 -15.22 -47.83 -5.01
C ALA A 20 -14.39 -47.85 -3.72
N CYS A 21 -14.80 -48.71 -2.79
CA CYS A 21 -14.00 -49.17 -1.67
C CYS A 21 -12.96 -50.20 -2.16
N GLY A 22 -11.79 -50.24 -1.55
CA GLY A 22 -10.78 -51.26 -1.76
C GLY A 22 -9.71 -51.19 -0.68
N ASP A 23 -9.96 -51.93 0.39
CA ASP A 23 -9.04 -52.27 1.48
C ASP A 23 -8.16 -53.46 1.06
N ASP A 24 -6.95 -53.54 1.64
CA ASP A 24 -6.20 -54.75 2.01
C ASP A 24 -4.66 -54.54 1.99
N GLY A 25 -4.11 -54.40 3.20
CA GLY A 25 -3.16 -55.39 3.74
C GLY A 25 -1.68 -55.31 3.34
N GLY A 26 -0.81 -55.07 4.33
CA GLY A 26 0.64 -55.30 4.17
C GLY A 26 1.50 -54.88 5.36
N THR A 27 1.45 -55.65 6.43
CA THR A 27 2.24 -55.55 7.68
C THR A 27 3.68 -56.04 7.54
N SER A 28 4.65 -55.35 8.16
CA SER A 28 5.85 -55.88 8.87
C SER A 28 6.61 -54.68 9.46
N ASP A 29 6.64 -54.44 10.78
CA ASP A 29 7.51 -55.07 11.81
C ASP A 29 8.98 -55.19 11.34
N SER A 30 10.04 -54.76 12.03
CA SER A 30 10.23 -54.49 13.47
C SER A 30 11.62 -53.84 13.74
N SER A 31 11.65 -52.98 14.75
CA SER A 31 12.60 -52.88 15.88
C SER A 31 14.15 -52.79 15.75
N THR A 32 14.67 -51.86 16.58
CA THR A 32 15.87 -51.92 17.45
C THR A 32 17.28 -51.82 16.85
N ALA A 33 18.09 -50.86 17.31
CA ALA A 33 18.87 -51.01 18.54
C ALA A 33 19.77 -49.79 18.85
N SER A 34 19.77 -49.43 20.13
CA SER A 34 20.74 -48.63 20.88
C SER A 34 22.15 -49.24 20.88
N GLY A 35 23.19 -48.39 20.90
CA GLY A 35 24.58 -48.81 21.14
C GLY A 35 25.44 -47.68 21.70
N THR A 36 25.78 -47.80 22.98
CA THR A 36 26.65 -46.94 23.79
C THR A 36 28.15 -47.27 23.55
N SER A 37 29.00 -46.23 23.70
CA SER A 37 30.48 -46.14 23.91
C SER A 37 31.21 -47.36 24.56
N PRO A 38 32.58 -47.48 24.62
CA PRO A 38 33.60 -46.40 24.68
C PRO A 38 34.97 -46.66 23.99
N GLY A 39 35.84 -45.64 23.94
CA GLY A 39 37.24 -45.79 23.52
C GLY A 39 38.14 -44.57 23.81
N THR A 40 38.78 -44.58 24.98
CA THR A 40 40.05 -43.96 25.39
C THR A 40 41.20 -44.22 24.37
N SER A 41 42.30 -43.48 24.19
CA SER A 41 43.13 -42.61 25.07
C SER A 41 44.24 -41.86 24.28
N GLU A 42 44.89 -40.92 24.98
CA GLU A 42 46.23 -40.29 24.75
C GLU A 42 46.30 -39.16 23.71
N GLY A 43 46.94 -38.01 23.94
CA GLY A 43 47.82 -37.53 25.01
C GLY A 43 48.59 -36.30 24.49
N THR A 44 49.25 -35.54 25.38
CA THR A 44 50.07 -34.31 25.16
C THR A 44 49.26 -33.00 25.27
N SER A 45 49.18 -32.28 26.40
CA SER A 45 50.19 -31.67 27.30
C SER A 45 50.98 -30.50 26.69
N MET A 46 50.57 -29.27 27.02
CA MET A 46 51.44 -28.16 27.47
C MET A 46 50.63 -27.15 28.32
N THR A 47 50.79 -27.26 29.64
CA THR A 47 51.28 -26.24 30.60
C THR A 47 51.69 -24.85 30.01
N THR A 48 51.56 -23.67 30.63
CA THR A 48 51.26 -23.19 32.01
C THR A 48 51.02 -21.67 32.01
N ALA A 49 50.39 -21.19 33.08
CA ALA A 49 50.60 -19.91 33.80
C ALA A 49 50.09 -18.63 33.12
N GLY A 50 49.22 -17.83 33.73
CA GLY A 50 49.18 -17.37 35.13
C GLY A 50 49.31 -15.84 35.06
N SER A 51 48.73 -14.98 35.89
CA SER A 51 48.13 -15.04 37.22
C SER A 51 47.32 -13.73 37.36
N GLN A 52 46.16 -13.72 38.05
CA GLN A 52 45.94 -13.04 39.35
C GLN A 52 46.25 -11.52 39.37
N THR A 53 45.50 -10.62 40.01
CA THR A 53 44.88 -10.71 41.35
C THR A 53 44.07 -9.44 41.61
N SER A 54 42.95 -9.58 42.34
CA SER A 54 42.52 -8.79 43.52
C SER A 54 42.31 -7.27 43.46
N ALA A 55 41.45 -6.63 44.25
CA ALA A 55 40.38 -7.02 45.16
C ALA A 55 39.78 -5.72 45.78
N SER A 56 38.57 -5.83 46.35
CA SER A 56 38.14 -5.23 47.64
C SER A 56 37.84 -3.71 47.67
N THR A 57 36.86 -3.15 48.43
CA THR A 57 35.90 -3.65 49.44
C THR A 57 34.88 -2.55 49.80
N SER A 58 33.67 -2.96 50.26
CA SER A 58 32.89 -2.40 51.42
C SER A 58 32.25 -1.00 51.31
N THR A 59 31.10 -0.61 51.88
CA THR A 59 30.05 -1.14 52.81
C THR A 59 28.94 -0.04 52.83
N THR A 60 27.62 -0.30 52.97
CA THR A 60 26.81 -0.20 54.23
C THR A 60 25.32 -0.11 53.78
N ALA A 61 24.45 -1.10 54.00
CA ALA A 61 23.53 -1.36 55.14
C ALA A 61 22.31 -0.40 55.29
N GLY A 62 21.11 -1.00 55.41
CA GLY A 62 19.81 -0.38 55.75
C GLY A 62 18.62 -1.11 55.08
N THR A 63 18.23 -2.33 55.50
CA THR A 63 17.18 -2.70 56.48
C THR A 63 15.72 -2.34 56.09
N SER A 64 15.00 -3.35 55.54
CA SER A 64 13.59 -3.85 55.73
C SER A 64 12.56 -3.11 56.61
N PRO A 65 11.23 -3.47 56.63
CA PRO A 65 10.48 -4.48 55.82
C PRO A 65 9.00 -4.13 55.42
N SER A 66 8.41 -5.07 54.66
CA SER A 66 7.03 -5.63 54.74
C SER A 66 5.77 -4.80 54.45
N GLY A 67 4.91 -5.36 53.61
CA GLY A 67 3.48 -5.03 53.54
C GLY A 67 2.77 -5.66 52.35
N THR A 68 2.63 -6.99 52.33
CA THR A 68 1.64 -7.70 51.51
C THR A 68 0.39 -7.87 52.35
N ASP A 69 -0.78 -7.44 51.87
CA ASP A 69 -2.03 -8.11 52.19
C ASP A 69 -3.09 -7.83 51.12
N SER A 70 -3.75 -8.92 50.76
CA SER A 70 -4.84 -9.05 49.82
C SER A 70 -6.15 -8.74 50.54
N ASP A 71 -7.06 -8.01 49.90
CA ASP A 71 -8.48 -8.08 50.27
C ASP A 71 -9.39 -8.00 49.05
N SER A 72 -10.20 -9.05 48.93
CA SER A 72 -11.31 -9.21 48.02
C SER A 72 -12.53 -8.46 48.53
N VAL A 73 -13.17 -7.63 47.70
CA VAL A 73 -14.58 -7.28 47.86
C VAL A 73 -15.27 -7.38 46.51
N GLY A 74 -16.16 -8.36 46.39
CA GLY A 74 -17.08 -8.48 45.27
C GLY A 74 -18.14 -7.38 45.30
N THR A 75 -18.63 -6.99 44.12
CA THR A 75 -19.95 -6.36 44.02
C THR A 75 -20.63 -6.83 42.75
N THR A 76 -21.70 -7.59 42.96
CA THR A 76 -22.69 -8.04 42.00
C THR A 76 -23.77 -6.95 41.86
N GLN A 77 -24.00 -6.43 40.65
CA GLN A 77 -25.26 -5.80 40.18
C GLN A 77 -25.24 -6.01 38.65
N SER A 78 -26.09 -6.76 37.95
CA SER A 78 -27.53 -7.04 37.96
C SER A 78 -28.42 -5.84 37.62
N LEU A 79 -29.10 -5.99 36.46
CA LEU A 79 -30.27 -5.25 35.93
C LEU A 79 -29.94 -3.89 35.28
N THR A 80 -30.43 -3.51 34.09
CA THR A 80 -31.68 -3.88 33.41
C THR A 80 -31.61 -3.48 31.94
N SER A 81 -32.06 -4.37 31.07
CA SER A 81 -32.48 -4.11 29.70
C SER A 81 -33.78 -3.29 29.68
N SER A 82 -33.86 -2.28 28.82
CA SER A 82 -35.15 -1.71 28.41
C SER A 82 -35.15 -1.43 26.90
N THR A 83 -35.79 -2.36 26.21
CA THR A 83 -36.33 -2.21 24.86
C THR A 83 -37.43 -1.15 24.91
N SER A 84 -37.39 -0.15 24.02
CA SER A 84 -38.58 0.65 23.71
C SER A 84 -38.88 0.56 22.22
N VAL A 85 -39.95 -0.20 21.95
CA VAL A 85 -40.71 -0.22 20.70
C VAL A 85 -41.65 0.98 20.77
N GLY A 86 -41.63 1.84 19.75
CA GLY A 86 -42.59 2.93 19.58
C GLY A 86 -43.01 3.01 18.12
N ALA A 87 -44.19 2.46 17.82
CA ALA A 87 -44.83 2.50 16.51
C ALA A 87 -45.79 3.71 16.39
N THR A 88 -46.25 3.93 15.15
CA THR A 88 -47.40 4.75 14.69
C THR A 88 -47.08 6.24 14.51
N THR A 89 -47.36 6.91 13.38
CA THR A 89 -48.62 6.93 12.63
C THR A 89 -48.45 7.53 11.22
N THR A 90 -49.25 7.02 10.30
CA THR A 90 -49.56 7.48 8.94
C THR A 90 -50.10 8.90 8.87
N THR A 91 -49.80 9.63 7.80
CA THR A 91 -50.69 10.66 7.23
C THR A 91 -50.48 10.74 5.72
N GLU A 92 -51.50 10.34 4.96
CA GLU A 92 -51.68 10.63 3.54
C GLU A 92 -52.08 12.10 3.34
N GLY A 93 -51.65 12.69 2.23
CA GLY A 93 -52.07 14.04 1.81
C GLY A 93 -51.77 14.27 0.32
N THR A 94 -52.83 14.39 -0.46
CA THR A 94 -52.95 14.26 -1.91
C THR A 94 -52.69 15.57 -2.70
N THR A 95 -52.23 15.41 -3.96
CA THR A 95 -52.54 16.19 -5.20
C THR A 95 -52.16 17.67 -5.37
N SER A 96 -51.33 17.92 -6.40
CA SER A 96 -51.55 18.79 -7.60
C SER A 96 -50.17 19.03 -8.23
N GLY A 97 -49.85 18.83 -9.52
CA GLY A 97 -50.60 19.09 -10.74
C GLY A 97 -49.95 20.29 -11.47
N THR A 98 -49.60 20.13 -12.75
CA THR A 98 -49.24 21.15 -13.79
C THR A 98 -47.72 21.32 -14.08
N THR A 99 -47.15 21.50 -15.29
CA THR A 99 -47.43 21.23 -16.72
C THR A 99 -46.16 21.71 -17.49
N SER A 100 -45.78 20.98 -18.56
CA SER A 100 -45.02 21.36 -19.77
C SER A 100 -43.80 22.29 -19.75
N GLY A 101 -42.77 21.85 -20.50
CA GLY A 101 -41.68 22.70 -21.00
C GLY A 101 -40.74 21.98 -21.97
N THR A 102 -41.26 21.50 -23.10
CA THR A 102 -40.48 21.02 -24.25
C THR A 102 -39.81 22.20 -24.96
N THR A 103 -38.49 22.16 -25.18
CA THR A 103 -37.84 23.04 -26.16
C THR A 103 -36.92 22.23 -27.05
N SER A 104 -37.35 22.05 -28.29
CA SER A 104 -36.54 21.63 -29.42
C SER A 104 -35.60 22.76 -29.84
N GLY A 105 -34.33 22.43 -30.07
CA GLY A 105 -33.36 23.30 -30.75
C GLY A 105 -32.67 22.51 -31.86
N THR A 106 -33.26 22.55 -33.05
CA THR A 106 -32.66 22.08 -34.30
C THR A 106 -31.69 23.12 -34.82
N GLY A 107 -30.45 22.72 -35.11
CA GLY A 107 -29.46 23.55 -35.81
C GLY A 107 -28.59 22.67 -36.71
N THR A 108 -28.94 22.61 -37.99
CA THR A 108 -28.17 21.95 -39.05
C THR A 108 -27.64 23.05 -39.97
N THR A 109 -26.33 23.08 -40.24
CA THR A 109 -25.76 23.54 -41.52
C THR A 109 -24.37 22.96 -41.74
N SER A 110 -24.20 22.38 -42.92
CA SER A 110 -23.00 21.79 -43.52
C SER A 110 -22.07 22.83 -44.18
N ALA A 111 -20.78 22.52 -44.27
CA ALA A 111 -19.89 22.69 -45.45
C ALA A 111 -18.47 22.20 -45.05
N THR A 112 -17.93 21.06 -45.52
CA THR A 112 -17.33 20.70 -46.83
C THR A 112 -15.93 21.27 -47.10
N GLY A 113 -14.96 20.36 -47.25
CA GLY A 113 -13.70 20.48 -48.04
C GLY A 113 -12.41 20.62 -47.23
N SER A 114 -11.23 20.11 -47.60
CA SER A 114 -10.78 19.13 -48.60
C SER A 114 -9.25 18.97 -48.43
N THR A 115 -8.73 17.75 -48.60
CA THR A 115 -7.42 17.36 -49.16
C THR A 115 -6.09 17.98 -48.66
N GLY A 116 -5.27 17.13 -48.04
CA GLY A 116 -4.03 16.55 -48.60
C GLY A 116 -2.85 17.47 -48.96
N GLY A 117 -1.68 17.19 -48.36
CA GLY A 117 -0.38 17.66 -48.86
C GLY A 117 0.76 17.58 -47.84
N ASP A 118 1.45 16.44 -47.82
CA ASP A 118 2.89 16.27 -47.50
C ASP A 118 3.55 15.85 -48.84
N PRO A 119 4.85 16.07 -49.17
CA PRO A 119 6.00 16.26 -48.27
C PRO A 119 7.08 17.28 -48.70
N THR A 120 8.10 17.40 -47.83
CA THR A 120 9.55 17.54 -48.08
C THR A 120 10.28 18.77 -47.50
N THR A 121 11.24 18.46 -46.61
CA THR A 121 12.60 19.00 -46.42
C THR A 121 12.85 20.51 -46.42
N ASP A 122 13.39 21.05 -45.34
CA ASP A 122 14.85 21.35 -45.28
C ASP A 122 15.31 21.65 -43.84
N SER A 123 16.59 21.38 -43.59
CA SER A 123 17.31 21.64 -42.34
C SER A 123 17.39 23.14 -42.03
N ASP A 124 17.11 23.51 -40.79
CA ASP A 124 17.70 24.72 -40.22
C ASP A 124 18.15 24.47 -38.78
N THR A 125 19.47 24.42 -38.62
CA THR A 125 20.20 24.49 -37.35
C THR A 125 20.00 25.87 -36.74
N GLY A 126 18.82 26.09 -36.16
CA GLY A 126 18.55 27.21 -35.27
C GLY A 126 18.92 26.82 -33.85
N THR A 127 20.00 27.39 -33.31
CA THR A 127 20.24 27.50 -31.87
C THR A 127 19.22 28.48 -31.30
N GLY A 128 17.97 28.03 -31.25
CA GLY A 128 16.89 28.70 -30.53
C GLY A 128 17.12 28.46 -29.06
N THR A 129 17.54 29.50 -28.35
CA THR A 129 17.28 29.60 -26.91
C THR A 129 15.77 29.67 -26.77
N GLU A 130 15.10 28.52 -26.74
CA GLU A 130 13.72 28.44 -26.32
C GLU A 130 13.68 28.99 -24.90
N THR A 131 13.07 30.16 -24.75
CA THR A 131 12.43 30.53 -23.51
C THR A 131 11.29 29.53 -23.32
N GLY A 132 11.65 28.31 -22.90
CA GLY A 132 10.72 27.26 -22.59
C GLY A 132 9.76 27.81 -21.56
N ILE A 133 8.49 27.85 -21.92
CA ILE A 133 7.44 28.02 -20.93
C ILE A 133 7.55 26.72 -20.13
N GLU A 134 8.19 26.76 -18.96
CA GLU A 134 8.20 25.60 -18.07
C GLU A 134 6.73 25.21 -17.87
N GLU A 135 6.42 23.98 -18.27
CA GLU A 135 5.08 23.46 -18.11
C GLU A 135 4.79 23.44 -16.61
N PRO A 136 3.73 24.13 -16.15
CA PRO A 136 3.39 24.11 -14.74
C PRO A 136 3.19 22.64 -14.32
N CYS A 137 3.96 22.24 -13.30
CA CYS A 137 3.97 20.88 -12.78
C CYS A 137 4.56 19.82 -13.74
N GLY A 138 5.49 20.19 -14.62
CA GLY A 138 6.29 19.22 -15.36
C GLY A 138 7.10 18.28 -14.45
N CYS A 139 7.44 17.11 -14.97
CA CYS A 139 8.31 16.14 -14.31
C CYS A 139 9.75 16.62 -14.32
N ALA A 140 10.44 16.48 -13.19
CA ALA A 140 11.85 16.83 -13.13
C ALA A 140 12.71 15.82 -13.92
N ASP A 141 13.62 16.33 -14.74
CA ASP A 141 14.67 15.55 -15.39
C ASP A 141 15.86 15.43 -14.43
N ILE A 142 15.95 14.30 -13.73
CA ILE A 142 16.89 14.04 -12.64
C ILE A 142 17.63 12.72 -12.86
N GLU A 143 18.78 12.55 -12.20
CA GLU A 143 19.69 11.41 -12.40
C GLU A 143 19.04 10.05 -12.08
N VAL A 144 18.19 10.00 -11.06
CA VAL A 144 17.39 8.81 -10.73
C VAL A 144 16.01 9.01 -11.35
N PRO A 145 15.69 8.34 -12.47
CA PRO A 145 14.46 8.64 -13.20
C PRO A 145 13.22 8.35 -12.37
N LEU A 146 12.13 9.05 -12.65
CA LEU A 146 10.87 8.91 -11.92
C LEU A 146 9.91 7.91 -12.58
N ASP A 147 10.27 7.37 -13.73
CA ASP A 147 9.39 6.66 -14.67
C ASP A 147 9.81 5.22 -14.98
N ASP A 148 10.90 4.74 -14.41
CA ASP A 148 11.47 3.39 -14.62
C ASP A 148 11.41 2.51 -13.36
N GLY A 149 10.68 2.90 -12.31
CA GLY A 149 10.46 2.03 -11.16
C GLY A 149 9.64 2.61 -10.01
N ILE A 150 9.61 1.84 -8.93
CA ILE A 150 8.88 2.13 -7.69
C ILE A 150 9.90 2.42 -6.60
N PHE A 151 9.79 3.57 -5.94
CA PHE A 151 10.61 3.84 -4.76
C PHE A 151 10.02 3.07 -3.57
N VAL A 152 10.88 2.37 -2.84
CA VAL A 152 10.48 1.61 -1.66
C VAL A 152 11.34 2.01 -0.47
N LEU A 153 10.70 2.03 0.69
CA LEU A 153 11.22 2.58 1.93
C LEU A 153 11.34 1.46 2.96
N SER A 154 12.54 1.27 3.50
CA SER A 154 12.75 0.34 4.62
C SER A 154 12.35 0.96 5.95
N ASP A 155 11.99 0.13 6.92
CA ASP A 155 11.66 0.57 8.28
C ASP A 155 12.85 1.16 9.04
N ASP A 156 14.08 0.79 8.67
CA ASP A 156 15.32 1.30 9.25
C ASP A 156 15.90 2.53 8.53
N GLY A 157 15.20 3.07 7.52
CA GLY A 157 15.52 4.36 6.91
C GLY A 157 16.50 4.28 5.74
N GLU A 158 16.39 3.25 4.92
CA GLU A 158 17.03 3.15 3.61
C GLU A 158 15.99 3.40 2.49
N LEU A 159 16.42 4.12 1.46
CA LEU A 159 15.66 4.31 0.25
C LEU A 159 16.20 3.38 -0.84
N TRP A 160 15.28 2.65 -1.48
CA TRP A 160 15.57 1.73 -2.56
C TRP A 160 14.63 1.99 -3.72
N LYS A 161 14.97 1.44 -4.88
CA LYS A 161 14.13 1.43 -6.08
C LYS A 161 13.90 0.00 -6.52
N TYR A 162 12.66 -0.42 -6.58
CA TYR A 162 12.25 -1.67 -7.20
C TYR A 162 11.93 -1.42 -8.67
N ARG A 163 12.54 -2.18 -9.59
CA ARG A 163 12.20 -2.09 -11.01
C ARG A 163 11.39 -3.33 -11.42
N PRO A 164 10.08 -3.17 -11.68
CA PRO A 164 9.22 -4.31 -11.99
C PRO A 164 9.65 -5.14 -13.20
N GLU A 165 10.14 -4.49 -14.26
CA GLU A 165 10.56 -5.18 -15.48
C GLU A 165 11.73 -6.14 -15.27
N GLN A 166 12.65 -5.80 -14.37
CA GLN A 166 13.84 -6.58 -14.08
C GLN A 166 13.69 -7.47 -12.83
N ASP A 167 12.61 -7.29 -12.06
CA ASP A 167 12.40 -7.85 -10.73
C ASP A 167 13.63 -7.66 -9.81
N ASP A 168 14.19 -6.45 -9.81
CA ASP A 168 15.40 -6.14 -9.05
C ASP A 168 15.24 -4.92 -8.14
N PHE A 169 16.13 -4.84 -7.16
CA PHE A 169 16.17 -3.77 -6.17
C PHE A 169 17.52 -3.06 -6.25
N GLU A 170 17.48 -1.74 -6.38
CA GLU A 170 18.64 -0.87 -6.31
C GLU A 170 18.63 -0.09 -4.99
N ASN A 171 19.74 -0.13 -4.25
CA ASN A 171 19.91 0.69 -3.05
C ASN A 171 20.31 2.09 -3.47
N LEU A 172 19.50 3.09 -3.14
CA LEU A 172 19.81 4.50 -3.40
C LEU A 172 20.60 5.13 -2.24
N GLY A 173 20.40 4.63 -1.02
CA GLY A 173 21.20 4.99 0.14
C GLY A 173 20.38 5.11 1.42
N ALA A 174 21.09 5.31 2.54
CA ALA A 174 20.48 5.63 3.82
C ALA A 174 19.96 7.07 3.85
N ILE A 175 18.81 7.27 4.48
CA ILE A 175 18.14 8.56 4.60
C ILE A 175 18.84 9.43 5.65
N GLY A 176 19.23 10.64 5.26
CA GLY A 176 20.01 11.58 6.08
C GLY A 176 19.25 12.35 7.16
N CYS A 177 18.00 11.98 7.48
CA CYS A 177 17.15 12.76 8.39
C CYS A 177 17.53 12.69 9.87
N GLY A 178 18.40 11.76 10.26
CA GLY A 178 18.78 11.56 11.67
C GLY A 178 17.63 11.09 12.57
N MET A 179 16.56 10.57 11.98
CA MET A 179 15.39 10.05 12.69
C MET A 179 15.25 8.54 12.46
N PRO A 180 14.95 7.77 13.52
CA PRO A 180 14.72 6.34 13.39
C PRO A 180 13.27 6.07 12.94
N ASN A 181 13.04 4.87 12.42
CA ASN A 181 11.72 4.29 12.16
C ASN A 181 10.85 5.09 11.19
N THR A 182 10.86 4.67 9.95
CA THR A 182 9.97 5.21 8.93
C THR A 182 8.59 4.53 9.01
N PHE A 183 7.55 5.18 8.49
CA PHE A 183 6.17 4.71 8.57
C PHE A 183 5.51 4.56 7.20
N SER A 184 5.51 5.61 6.37
CA SER A 184 4.95 5.59 5.01
C SER A 184 5.70 6.61 4.14
N MET A 185 5.52 6.56 2.83
CA MET A 185 6.21 7.42 1.87
C MET A 185 5.37 7.66 0.61
N GLY A 186 5.35 8.91 0.14
CA GLY A 186 4.95 9.26 -1.23
C GLY A 186 6.09 9.98 -1.96
N VAL A 187 6.16 9.91 -3.29
CA VAL A 187 7.19 10.59 -4.08
C VAL A 187 6.56 11.66 -4.95
N ASP A 188 7.03 12.90 -4.85
CA ASP A 188 6.53 14.01 -5.66
C ASP A 188 7.17 14.04 -7.06
N ARG A 189 6.56 14.80 -7.97
CA ARG A 189 7.06 15.00 -9.35
C ARG A 189 8.41 15.68 -9.48
N LEU A 190 8.93 16.24 -8.39
CA LEU A 190 10.23 16.90 -8.35
C LEU A 190 11.33 15.96 -7.85
N GLY A 191 11.00 14.69 -7.58
CA GLY A 191 11.95 13.70 -7.09
C GLY A 191 12.27 13.82 -5.61
N TYR A 192 11.32 14.31 -4.82
CA TYR A 192 11.42 14.18 -3.37
C TYR A 192 10.51 13.09 -2.85
N ALA A 193 11.09 12.15 -2.12
CA ALA A 193 10.35 11.26 -1.24
C ALA A 193 9.93 12.00 0.02
N TRP A 194 8.62 12.14 0.22
CA TRP A 194 8.03 12.62 1.46
C TRP A 194 7.91 11.43 2.38
N VAL A 195 8.74 11.37 3.42
CA VAL A 195 8.85 10.24 4.34
C VAL A 195 8.25 10.61 5.68
N MET A 196 7.29 9.81 6.13
CA MET A 196 6.71 9.93 7.48
C MET A 196 7.51 9.08 8.47
N PHE A 197 7.78 9.63 9.65
CA PHE A 197 8.51 8.96 10.73
C PHE A 197 7.62 8.64 11.93
N ASN A 198 8.08 7.68 12.75
CA ASN A 198 7.49 7.34 14.04
C ASN A 198 8.49 6.63 14.97
N PRO A 199 9.15 7.32 15.93
CA PRO A 199 8.93 8.70 16.41
C PRO A 199 9.83 9.79 15.78
N PRO A 200 9.42 11.08 15.81
CA PRO A 200 8.14 11.57 16.33
C PRO A 200 6.99 11.22 15.39
N ALA A 201 5.85 10.84 15.95
CA ALA A 201 4.73 10.33 15.16
C ALA A 201 4.18 11.40 14.22
N GLY A 202 4.17 11.10 12.92
CA GLY A 202 3.60 11.98 11.90
C GLY A 202 4.51 13.08 11.40
N GLU A 203 5.76 13.08 11.83
CA GLU A 203 6.78 13.96 11.25
C GLU A 203 7.04 13.58 9.80
N ILE A 204 6.97 14.56 8.90
CA ILE A 204 7.26 14.36 7.47
C ILE A 204 8.54 15.10 7.10
N ARG A 205 9.43 14.42 6.37
CA ARG A 205 10.62 15.02 5.77
C ARG A 205 10.63 14.82 4.26
N LYS A 206 11.25 15.75 3.55
CA LYS A 206 11.56 15.60 2.12
C LYS A 206 12.96 15.04 1.97
N VAL A 207 13.09 13.96 1.23
CA VAL A 207 14.35 13.28 0.92
C VAL A 207 14.56 13.33 -0.59
N ASP A 208 15.70 13.84 -1.04
CA ASP A 208 16.04 13.82 -2.47
C ASP A 208 16.32 12.36 -2.91
N VAL A 209 15.59 11.87 -3.92
CA VAL A 209 15.76 10.48 -4.38
C VAL A 209 17.11 10.24 -5.07
N THR A 210 17.75 11.28 -5.59
CA THR A 210 19.10 11.22 -6.18
C THR A 210 20.21 11.26 -5.14
N ASN A 211 19.91 11.78 -3.95
CA ASN A 211 20.83 11.85 -2.83
C ASN A 211 20.08 11.68 -1.51
N PRO A 212 19.81 10.43 -1.06
CA PRO A 212 19.01 10.19 0.14
C PRO A 212 19.57 10.80 1.43
N ALA A 213 20.85 11.18 1.44
CA ALA A 213 21.45 11.91 2.55
C ALA A 213 20.97 13.39 2.63
N ASP A 214 20.46 13.96 1.55
CA ASP A 214 19.82 15.27 1.53
C ASP A 214 18.37 15.15 2.01
N CYS A 215 18.20 15.44 3.31
CA CYS A 215 16.92 15.44 3.97
C CYS A 215 16.61 16.84 4.53
N SER A 216 15.43 17.35 4.18
CA SER A 216 14.96 18.66 4.59
C SER A 216 13.62 18.61 5.31
N ASP A 217 13.39 19.63 6.14
CA ASP A 217 12.09 19.88 6.77
C ASP A 217 11.21 20.68 5.81
N PRO A 218 10.07 20.15 5.32
CA PRO A 218 9.13 20.95 4.57
C PRO A 218 8.42 21.99 5.45
N GLY A 219 8.40 21.81 6.78
CA GLY A 219 7.60 22.62 7.71
C GLY A 219 6.20 22.07 7.97
N TYR A 220 5.97 20.79 7.65
CA TYR A 220 4.69 20.13 7.93
C TYR A 220 4.52 20.00 9.44
N ASN A 221 3.38 20.44 9.97
CA ASN A 221 3.06 20.30 11.39
C ASN A 221 2.38 18.95 11.64
N PRO A 222 2.95 18.03 12.46
CA PRO A 222 2.30 16.78 12.80
C PRO A 222 1.04 16.98 13.67
N GLY A 223 0.13 16.01 13.68
CA GLY A 223 -1.05 16.04 14.54
C GLY A 223 -2.18 16.96 14.06
N GLN A 224 -2.10 17.47 12.82
CA GLN A 224 -3.18 18.28 12.24
C GLN A 224 -4.51 17.51 12.27
N MET A 225 -5.54 18.17 12.80
CA MET A 225 -6.87 17.57 13.00
C MET A 225 -6.87 16.24 13.78
N GLY A 226 -5.86 16.01 14.63
CA GLY A 226 -5.73 14.78 15.40
C GLY A 226 -5.16 13.59 14.60
N VAL A 227 -4.70 13.82 13.37
CA VAL A 227 -4.06 12.80 12.52
C VAL A 227 -2.56 12.78 12.77
N ASN A 228 -2.05 11.63 13.24
CA ASN A 228 -0.62 11.42 13.44
C ASN A 228 -0.01 10.47 12.41
N LEU A 229 -0.71 9.44 11.97
CA LEU A 229 -0.16 8.44 11.05
C LEU A 229 -1.17 8.19 9.93
N TYR A 230 -0.66 8.02 8.71
CA TYR A 230 -1.46 7.65 7.56
C TYR A 230 -0.56 7.05 6.48
N GLY A 231 -1.08 6.06 5.75
CA GLY A 231 -0.48 5.63 4.50
C GLY A 231 -0.70 6.71 3.45
N MET A 232 0.27 6.97 2.57
CA MET A 232 0.21 8.16 1.71
C MET A 232 0.81 7.97 0.32
N ALA A 233 0.29 8.73 -0.65
CA ALA A 233 0.85 8.81 -2.00
C ALA A 233 0.49 10.14 -2.68
N PHE A 234 1.33 10.57 -3.61
CA PHE A 234 0.98 11.66 -4.53
C PHE A 234 0.03 11.17 -5.61
N VAL A 235 -0.95 12.00 -5.95
CA VAL A 235 -1.93 11.72 -7.01
C VAL A 235 -2.11 12.98 -7.85
N SER A 236 -2.00 12.87 -9.18
CA SER A 236 -2.25 13.99 -10.09
C SER A 236 -3.69 14.48 -9.97
N ASN A 237 -3.95 15.75 -10.28
CA ASN A 237 -5.31 16.28 -10.36
C ASN A 237 -6.08 15.55 -11.47
N SER A 238 -5.48 15.37 -12.64
CA SER A 238 -5.99 14.59 -13.77
C SER A 238 -4.92 14.35 -14.84
N ALA A 239 -5.27 13.66 -15.92
CA ALA A 239 -4.41 13.52 -17.10
C ALA A 239 -4.08 14.85 -17.83
N VAL A 240 -4.84 15.93 -17.59
CA VAL A 240 -4.67 17.24 -18.26
C VAL A 240 -4.18 18.34 -17.33
N ASP A 241 -4.56 18.28 -16.07
CA ASP A 241 -3.98 19.08 -14.99
C ASP A 241 -3.06 18.17 -14.22
N GLN A 242 -1.79 18.21 -14.57
CA GLN A 242 -0.87 17.23 -14.05
C GLN A 242 -0.58 17.46 -12.58
N CYS A 243 -0.64 18.68 -12.03
CA CYS A 243 -0.25 18.99 -10.65
C CYS A 243 -0.80 18.00 -9.63
N ASP A 244 -0.04 17.68 -8.57
CA ASP A 244 -0.39 16.63 -7.63
C ASP A 244 -0.60 17.13 -6.20
N PHE A 245 -1.37 16.35 -5.45
CA PHE A 245 -1.57 16.49 -4.02
C PHE A 245 -1.16 15.20 -3.33
N LEU A 246 -0.75 15.30 -2.07
CA LEU A 246 -0.55 14.15 -1.22
C LEU A 246 -1.91 13.71 -0.69
N TYR A 247 -2.28 12.44 -0.84
CA TYR A 247 -3.48 11.84 -0.28
C TYR A 247 -3.10 10.80 0.77
N GLY A 248 -4.01 10.48 1.68
CA GLY A 248 -3.76 9.44 2.67
C GLY A 248 -4.99 8.79 3.29
N ASN A 249 -4.76 7.71 4.02
CA ASN A 249 -5.73 7.07 4.90
C ASN A 249 -5.16 6.92 6.31
N THR A 250 -5.93 7.36 7.31
CA THR A 250 -5.46 7.42 8.69
C THR A 250 -5.22 6.05 9.32
N TYR A 251 -4.18 5.98 10.14
CA TYR A 251 -3.97 4.96 11.15
C TYR A 251 -3.98 5.59 12.55
N ASN A 252 -4.75 5.00 13.47
CA ASN A 252 -4.91 5.54 14.82
C ASN A 252 -3.73 5.23 15.77
N GLY A 253 -2.74 4.45 15.34
CA GLY A 253 -1.58 4.08 16.15
C GLY A 253 -1.85 3.00 17.20
N ILE A 254 -3.05 2.41 17.24
CA ILE A 254 -3.48 1.46 18.27
C ILE A 254 -3.87 0.13 17.64
N GLY A 255 -3.23 -0.94 18.11
CA GLY A 255 -3.54 -2.31 17.70
C GLY A 255 -2.90 -2.66 16.37
N GLY A 256 -3.53 -3.55 15.62
CA GLY A 256 -3.16 -3.84 14.24
C GLY A 256 -4.09 -3.15 13.25
N PHE A 257 -3.72 -3.21 11.98
CA PHE A 257 -4.56 -2.80 10.87
C PHE A 257 -5.91 -3.53 10.91
N SER A 258 -6.98 -2.81 10.64
CA SER A 258 -8.33 -3.35 10.79
C SER A 258 -9.31 -2.78 9.78
N GLU A 259 -10.42 -3.49 9.61
CA GLU A 259 -11.54 -3.11 8.75
C GLU A 259 -12.83 -2.99 9.58
N GLY A 260 -13.63 -1.97 9.30
CA GLY A 260 -14.88 -1.71 10.00
C GLY A 260 -15.53 -0.42 9.51
N ASN A 261 -16.82 -0.24 9.77
CA ASN A 261 -17.54 0.91 9.26
C ASN A 261 -17.00 2.24 9.85
N ASN A 262 -16.56 3.15 8.98
CA ASN A 262 -16.11 4.51 9.32
C ASN A 262 -15.00 4.56 10.40
N ILE A 263 -14.06 3.62 10.37
CA ILE A 263 -12.98 3.54 11.37
C ILE A 263 -11.71 4.28 10.96
N GLY A 264 -11.61 4.74 9.72
CA GLY A 264 -10.57 5.64 9.25
C GLY A 264 -11.11 6.85 8.53
N ASP A 265 -10.22 7.77 8.21
CA ASP A 265 -10.48 8.97 7.43
C ASP A 265 -9.63 8.94 6.15
N PHE A 266 -10.22 9.41 5.06
CA PHE A 266 -9.52 9.78 3.84
C PHE A 266 -9.18 11.26 3.90
N LEU A 267 -7.96 11.60 3.52
CA LEU A 267 -7.43 12.94 3.67
C LEU A 267 -6.58 13.36 2.47
N THR A 268 -6.35 14.66 2.37
CA THR A 268 -5.35 15.26 1.49
C THR A 268 -4.48 16.23 2.27
N VAL A 269 -3.24 16.41 1.81
CA VAL A 269 -2.32 17.45 2.24
C VAL A 269 -1.91 18.24 0.99
N ASP A 270 -2.14 19.54 1.03
CA ASP A 270 -1.64 20.48 0.03
C ASP A 270 -0.12 20.60 0.18
N PRO A 271 0.69 20.25 -0.84
CA PRO A 271 2.14 20.26 -0.74
C PRO A 271 2.75 21.67 -0.66
N GLU A 272 2.01 22.72 -1.02
CA GLU A 272 2.46 24.11 -0.92
C GLU A 272 2.15 24.70 0.46
N THR A 273 0.92 24.49 0.94
CA THR A 273 0.46 25.08 2.22
C THR A 273 0.68 24.17 3.43
N LEU A 274 0.94 22.89 3.17
CA LEU A 274 1.15 21.82 4.16
C LEU A 274 -0.08 21.61 5.08
N GLN A 275 -1.25 22.04 4.63
CA GLN A 275 -2.50 21.91 5.35
C GLN A 275 -3.17 20.58 5.03
N LEU A 276 -3.46 19.83 6.09
CA LEU A 276 -4.23 18.61 6.01
C LEU A 276 -5.73 18.94 5.97
N THR A 277 -6.48 18.26 5.10
CA THR A 277 -7.95 18.29 5.02
C THR A 277 -8.52 16.88 5.12
N LEU A 278 -9.51 16.65 5.99
CA LEU A 278 -10.27 15.40 6.02
C LEU A 278 -11.37 15.49 4.96
N LEU A 279 -11.38 14.53 4.04
CA LEU A 279 -12.28 14.50 2.89
C LEU A 279 -13.52 13.63 3.16
N GLY A 280 -13.32 12.50 3.86
CA GLY A 280 -14.42 11.63 4.24
C GLY A 280 -13.98 10.44 5.06
N LYS A 281 -14.92 9.52 5.33
CA LYS A 281 -14.68 8.32 6.14
C LYS A 281 -14.37 7.13 5.25
N THR A 282 -13.50 6.25 5.73
CA THR A 282 -13.19 4.96 5.09
C THR A 282 -13.48 3.81 6.04
N SER A 283 -13.46 2.60 5.48
CA SER A 283 -13.62 1.38 6.27
C SER A 283 -12.31 0.81 6.81
N PHE A 284 -11.18 1.52 6.64
CA PHE A 284 -9.85 1.00 6.97
C PHE A 284 -9.17 1.84 8.05
N ASN A 285 -8.65 1.20 9.09
CA ASN A 285 -7.72 1.81 10.04
C ASN A 285 -6.30 1.41 9.65
N GLY A 286 -5.63 2.29 8.90
CA GLY A 286 -4.30 2.09 8.32
C GLY A 286 -4.31 1.29 7.02
N ALA A 287 -4.91 1.84 5.97
CA ALA A 287 -4.62 1.44 4.60
C ALA A 287 -3.45 2.26 4.04
N GLU A 288 -2.68 1.65 3.13
CA GLU A 288 -1.70 2.37 2.31
C GLU A 288 -2.36 2.92 1.05
N LEU A 289 -1.76 3.96 0.45
CA LEU A 289 -2.25 4.58 -0.78
C LEU A 289 -1.23 4.49 -1.92
N THR A 290 -1.74 4.50 -3.15
CA THR A 290 -0.97 4.82 -4.35
C THR A 290 -1.81 5.70 -5.28
N GLY A 291 -1.16 6.51 -6.09
CA GLY A 291 -1.78 7.36 -7.10
C GLY A 291 -1.27 7.09 -8.50
N THR A 292 -1.89 7.73 -9.49
CA THR A 292 -1.51 7.63 -10.89
C THR A 292 -1.38 9.00 -11.55
N GLY A 293 -0.67 9.06 -12.67
CA GLY A 293 -0.53 10.27 -13.49
C GLY A 293 -1.84 10.77 -14.11
N ASP A 294 -2.81 9.88 -14.35
CA ASP A 294 -4.15 10.23 -14.83
C ASP A 294 -5.13 10.65 -13.72
N GLY A 295 -4.69 10.59 -12.46
CA GLY A 295 -5.39 11.13 -11.31
C GLY A 295 -6.34 10.16 -10.61
N ARG A 296 -6.12 8.85 -10.73
CA ARG A 296 -6.80 7.82 -9.94
C ARG A 296 -6.05 7.60 -8.62
N ALA A 297 -6.80 7.31 -7.56
CA ALA A 297 -6.28 7.03 -6.24
C ALA A 297 -6.76 5.66 -5.78
N PHE A 298 -5.86 4.89 -5.17
CA PHE A 298 -6.15 3.54 -4.72
C PHE A 298 -5.74 3.36 -3.26
N MET A 299 -6.44 2.47 -2.56
CA MET A 299 -6.12 2.00 -1.21
C MET A 299 -5.84 0.51 -1.20
N PHE A 300 -4.84 0.11 -0.42
CA PHE A 300 -4.58 -1.27 -0.06
C PHE A 300 -4.82 -1.47 1.43
N GLY A 301 -5.83 -2.28 1.76
CA GLY A 301 -6.26 -2.49 3.14
C GLY A 301 -7.25 -3.65 3.28
N GLY A 302 -7.78 -3.84 4.48
CA GLY A 302 -8.84 -4.81 4.75
C GLY A 302 -8.36 -6.15 5.32
N ASN A 303 -9.33 -6.96 5.75
CA ASN A 303 -9.09 -8.33 6.23
C ASN A 303 -10.25 -9.25 5.82
N PRO A 304 -10.16 -10.03 4.72
CA PRO A 304 -9.00 -10.18 3.80
C PRO A 304 -8.64 -8.89 3.04
N ALA A 305 -7.41 -8.86 2.50
CA ALA A 305 -6.91 -7.66 1.82
C ALA A 305 -7.61 -7.40 0.48
N LYS A 306 -7.77 -6.11 0.16
CA LYS A 306 -8.49 -5.59 -1.01
C LYS A 306 -7.71 -4.44 -1.60
N LEU A 307 -7.82 -4.30 -2.92
CA LEU A 307 -7.51 -3.08 -3.65
C LEU A 307 -8.80 -2.29 -3.83
N VAL A 308 -8.78 -0.99 -3.55
CA VAL A 308 -9.97 -0.13 -3.64
C VAL A 308 -9.61 1.12 -4.42
N GLU A 309 -10.28 1.38 -5.55
CA GLU A 309 -10.26 2.69 -6.18
C GLU A 309 -11.19 3.63 -5.41
N VAL A 310 -10.72 4.85 -5.14
CA VAL A 310 -11.47 5.83 -4.35
C VAL A 310 -11.66 7.15 -5.09
N ASP A 311 -12.81 7.78 -4.88
CA ASP A 311 -13.05 9.14 -5.32
C ASP A 311 -12.21 10.12 -4.47
N LYS A 312 -11.35 10.89 -5.12
CA LYS A 312 -10.46 11.84 -4.43
C LYS A 312 -11.19 12.98 -3.72
N THR A 313 -12.47 13.22 -4.03
CA THR A 313 -13.22 14.33 -3.41
C THR A 313 -13.74 14.00 -2.03
N ASP A 314 -14.11 12.74 -1.77
CA ASP A 314 -14.75 12.34 -0.51
C ASP A 314 -14.30 10.97 0.03
N GLY A 315 -13.43 10.26 -0.68
CA GLY A 315 -12.94 8.93 -0.29
C GLY A 315 -13.96 7.81 -0.45
N SER A 316 -15.07 8.05 -1.15
CA SER A 316 -16.04 7.01 -1.48
C SER A 316 -15.44 5.98 -2.42
N TYR A 317 -15.87 4.73 -2.27
CA TYR A 317 -15.30 3.62 -3.03
C TYR A 317 -15.92 3.57 -4.43
N ILE A 318 -15.09 3.61 -5.46
CA ILE A 318 -15.46 3.48 -6.86
C ILE A 318 -15.50 2.00 -7.24
N GLU A 319 -14.39 1.30 -7.00
CA GLU A 319 -14.21 -0.12 -7.27
C GLU A 319 -13.57 -0.81 -6.07
N VAL A 320 -13.96 -2.06 -5.80
CA VAL A 320 -13.38 -2.89 -4.75
C VAL A 320 -13.03 -4.25 -5.34
N LEU A 321 -11.73 -4.55 -5.38
CA LEU A 321 -11.19 -5.81 -5.86
C LEU A 321 -10.62 -6.64 -4.69
N PRO A 322 -11.23 -7.78 -4.34
CA PRO A 322 -10.66 -8.71 -3.37
C PRO A 322 -9.36 -9.35 -3.88
N LEU A 323 -8.30 -9.35 -3.08
CA LEU A 323 -6.97 -9.86 -3.49
C LEU A 323 -6.75 -11.33 -3.09
N GLY A 324 -7.83 -12.12 -3.10
CA GLY A 324 -7.80 -13.55 -2.80
C GLY A 324 -7.13 -13.90 -1.47
N ASN A 325 -5.96 -14.55 -1.55
CA ASN A 325 -5.20 -15.02 -0.39
C ASN A 325 -4.11 -14.04 0.08
N LEU A 326 -3.98 -12.88 -0.55
CA LEU A 326 -3.07 -11.85 -0.06
C LEU A 326 -3.62 -11.29 1.26
N ASN A 327 -2.76 -11.26 2.27
CA ASN A 327 -3.08 -10.74 3.59
C ASN A 327 -2.15 -9.56 3.90
N LEU A 328 -2.66 -8.60 4.66
CA LEU A 328 -1.81 -7.58 5.26
C LEU A 328 -0.86 -8.22 6.28
N THR A 329 0.33 -7.63 6.38
CA THR A 329 1.38 -7.98 7.34
C THR A 329 1.64 -6.82 8.29
N ASN A 330 2.61 -6.89 9.19
CA ASN A 330 2.89 -5.78 10.12
C ASN A 330 3.59 -4.61 9.43
N ALA A 331 4.36 -4.91 8.38
CA ALA A 331 4.86 -3.95 7.43
C ALA A 331 4.28 -4.31 6.07
N PHE A 332 3.59 -3.37 5.43
CA PHE A 332 3.13 -3.53 4.07
C PHE A 332 3.11 -2.19 3.37
N ALA A 333 3.25 -2.24 2.05
CA ALA A 333 3.11 -1.11 1.16
C ALA A 333 2.62 -1.62 -0.19
N PHE A 334 2.21 -0.72 -1.07
CA PHE A 334 1.95 -1.08 -2.45
C PHE A 334 2.12 0.14 -3.35
N ALA A 335 2.32 -0.10 -4.63
CA ALA A 335 2.40 0.95 -5.62
C ALA A 335 1.74 0.50 -6.92
N PHE A 336 1.23 1.47 -7.66
CA PHE A 336 0.80 1.30 -9.02
C PHE A 336 1.96 1.67 -9.96
N PHE A 337 2.21 0.88 -10.99
CA PHE A 337 3.24 1.17 -11.99
C PHE A 337 2.87 0.52 -13.33
N ALA A 338 2.90 1.31 -14.40
CA ALA A 338 2.72 0.85 -15.78
C ALA A 338 1.47 -0.03 -16.02
N GLY A 339 0.34 0.31 -15.40
CA GLY A 339 -0.91 -0.44 -15.55
C GLY A 339 -1.20 -1.44 -14.43
N ASP A 340 -0.18 -1.79 -13.64
CA ASP A 340 -0.24 -2.89 -12.67
C ASP A 340 -0.06 -2.45 -11.22
N PHE A 341 -0.33 -3.36 -10.29
CA PHE A 341 -0.08 -3.15 -8.86
C PHE A 341 0.98 -4.11 -8.31
N TYR A 342 1.85 -3.56 -7.47
CA TYR A 342 2.90 -4.30 -6.77
C TYR A 342 2.70 -4.13 -5.27
N PHE A 343 2.49 -5.25 -4.59
CA PHE A 343 2.24 -5.34 -3.16
C PHE A 343 3.50 -5.85 -2.45
N PHE A 344 3.96 -5.08 -1.47
CA PHE A 344 5.10 -5.41 -0.63
C PHE A 344 4.58 -5.86 0.73
N THR A 345 4.79 -7.12 1.09
CA THR A 345 4.33 -7.70 2.36
C THR A 345 5.43 -8.56 2.97
N GLU A 346 5.46 -8.75 4.28
CA GLU A 346 6.48 -9.58 4.95
C GLU A 346 6.49 -11.02 4.38
N SER A 347 7.67 -11.53 4.01
CA SER A 347 7.82 -12.83 3.32
C SER A 347 7.59 -14.04 4.23
N ALA A 348 7.99 -13.94 5.49
CA ALA A 348 7.97 -15.04 6.46
C ALA A 348 7.41 -14.63 7.84
N GLY A 349 6.60 -13.55 7.89
CA GLY A 349 5.98 -13.01 9.10
C GLY A 349 6.79 -11.88 9.76
N PHE A 350 6.45 -11.58 11.01
CA PHE A 350 6.91 -10.36 11.70
C PHE A 350 8.43 -10.15 11.64
N GLY A 351 8.84 -8.99 11.14
CA GLY A 351 10.23 -8.55 11.09
C GLY A 351 11.04 -9.17 9.94
N SER A 352 10.42 -9.98 9.07
CA SER A 352 11.09 -10.50 7.87
C SER A 352 11.13 -9.47 6.75
N ASN A 353 12.07 -9.65 5.82
CA ASN A 353 12.11 -8.88 4.58
C ASN A 353 10.81 -9.06 3.79
N SER A 354 10.47 -8.07 2.98
CA SER A 354 9.26 -8.09 2.17
C SER A 354 9.43 -8.98 0.94
N LYS A 355 8.35 -9.65 0.52
CA LYS A 355 8.17 -10.23 -0.81
C LYS A 355 7.40 -9.25 -1.70
N VAL A 356 7.44 -9.46 -3.01
CA VAL A 356 6.66 -8.72 -4.01
C VAL A 356 5.60 -9.62 -4.61
N THR A 357 4.35 -9.19 -4.51
CA THR A 357 3.22 -9.79 -5.22
C THR A 357 2.75 -8.81 -6.29
N HIS A 358 2.67 -9.25 -7.53
CA HIS A 358 2.23 -8.49 -8.69
C HIS A 358 0.78 -8.85 -9.01
N LEU A 359 -0.03 -7.84 -9.32
CA LEU A 359 -1.36 -7.96 -9.89
C LEU A 359 -1.30 -7.40 -11.30
N ASP A 360 -1.51 -8.27 -12.29
CA ASP A 360 -1.78 -7.91 -13.68
C ASP A 360 -3.18 -7.27 -13.72
N TYR A 361 -3.25 -5.95 -13.57
CA TYR A 361 -4.52 -5.24 -13.39
C TYR A 361 -5.10 -4.81 -14.73
N ASP A 362 -4.25 -4.52 -15.70
CA ASP A 362 -4.65 -4.10 -17.04
C ASP A 362 -4.91 -5.28 -18.01
N ASP A 363 -4.76 -6.52 -17.54
CA ASP A 363 -4.97 -7.75 -18.32
C ASP A 363 -4.03 -7.79 -19.53
N SER A 364 -2.75 -7.47 -19.30
CA SER A 364 -1.71 -7.37 -20.32
C SER A 364 -1.54 -8.66 -21.14
N ASP A 365 -1.77 -9.82 -20.52
CA ASP A 365 -1.73 -11.13 -21.20
C ASP A 365 -3.02 -11.50 -21.96
N ASN A 366 -4.07 -10.66 -21.85
CA ASN A 366 -5.39 -10.81 -22.46
C ASN A 366 -6.09 -12.14 -22.11
N ASN A 367 -5.86 -12.67 -20.90
CA ASN A 367 -6.52 -13.88 -20.43
C ASN A 367 -7.91 -13.61 -19.82
N GLY A 368 -8.26 -12.34 -19.61
CA GLY A 368 -9.54 -11.87 -19.08
C GLY A 368 -9.65 -11.97 -17.56
N ILE A 369 -8.54 -12.13 -16.85
CA ILE A 369 -8.45 -12.32 -15.41
C ILE A 369 -7.32 -11.44 -14.87
N GLN A 370 -7.59 -10.75 -13.76
CA GLN A 370 -6.53 -10.02 -13.06
C GLN A 370 -5.73 -11.00 -12.19
N ASP A 371 -4.58 -11.42 -12.69
CA ASP A 371 -3.75 -12.45 -12.05
C ASP A 371 -2.89 -11.89 -10.92
N LEU A 372 -2.99 -12.52 -9.75
CA LEU A 372 -2.21 -12.17 -8.57
C LEU A 372 -1.10 -13.20 -8.34
N THR A 373 0.15 -12.82 -8.59
CA THR A 373 1.31 -13.72 -8.55
C THR A 373 2.43 -13.20 -7.66
N THR A 374 3.14 -14.08 -6.96
CA THR A 374 4.37 -13.69 -6.26
C THR A 374 5.53 -13.73 -7.25
N VAL A 375 6.05 -12.55 -7.60
CA VAL A 375 7.18 -12.40 -8.54
C VAL A 375 8.51 -12.48 -7.82
N ASN A 376 8.60 -11.88 -6.62
CA ASN A 376 9.79 -11.93 -5.79
C ASN A 376 9.47 -12.51 -4.41
N PRO A 377 9.95 -13.70 -4.04
CA PRO A 377 9.59 -14.31 -2.77
C PRO A 377 10.30 -13.68 -1.55
N MET A 378 11.37 -12.91 -1.75
CA MET A 378 12.15 -12.30 -0.67
C MET A 378 13.08 -11.20 -1.21
N GLY A 379 12.68 -9.94 -1.03
CA GLY A 379 13.48 -8.76 -1.30
C GLY A 379 14.58 -8.51 -0.25
N PRO A 380 15.40 -7.47 -0.45
CA PRO A 380 16.58 -7.20 0.38
C PRO A 380 16.26 -6.55 1.73
N ILE A 381 15.09 -5.93 1.86
CA ILE A 381 14.69 -5.13 3.02
C ILE A 381 13.25 -5.43 3.45
N ARG A 382 12.88 -5.01 4.67
CA ARG A 382 11.47 -4.95 5.10
C ARG A 382 10.89 -3.59 4.72
N ILE A 383 9.89 -3.60 3.84
CA ILE A 383 9.31 -2.41 3.22
C ILE A 383 8.08 -1.95 4.01
N VAL A 384 8.06 -0.67 4.39
CA VAL A 384 6.94 0.00 5.09
C VAL A 384 6.30 1.13 4.29
N GLY A 385 6.95 1.60 3.23
CA GLY A 385 6.38 2.58 2.30
C GLY A 385 6.79 2.27 0.87
N ALA A 386 5.91 2.57 -0.07
CA ALA A 386 6.18 2.48 -1.50
C ALA A 386 5.51 3.66 -2.17
N GLY A 387 6.26 4.36 -3.03
CA GLY A 387 5.79 5.55 -3.70
C GLY A 387 6.26 5.55 -5.14
N VAL A 388 5.34 5.89 -6.04
CA VAL A 388 5.66 6.29 -7.40
C VAL A 388 5.45 7.78 -7.52
N SER A 389 6.30 8.43 -8.32
CA SER A 389 5.97 9.76 -8.80
C SER A 389 4.77 9.65 -9.74
N THR A 390 3.96 10.70 -9.79
CA THR A 390 2.88 10.84 -10.78
C THR A 390 3.41 10.98 -12.22
N CYS A 391 4.73 11.11 -12.37
CA CYS A 391 5.47 11.02 -13.63
C CYS A 391 5.68 9.58 -14.14
N ALA A 392 5.45 8.58 -13.29
CA ALA A 392 5.55 7.19 -13.68
C ALA A 392 4.49 6.82 -14.73
N PRO A 393 4.79 5.86 -15.62
CA PRO A 393 3.84 5.39 -16.62
C PRO A 393 2.58 4.87 -15.92
N PHE A 394 1.41 5.31 -16.43
CA PHE A 394 0.11 4.82 -15.95
C PHE A 394 -0.65 3.96 -16.96
N LEU A 395 -0.09 3.83 -18.15
CA LEU A 395 -0.54 2.88 -19.16
C LEU A 395 0.44 1.72 -19.24
N PRO A 396 0.00 0.55 -19.70
CA PRO A 396 0.88 -0.57 -20.03
C PRO A 396 2.07 -0.14 -20.88
N MET A 397 3.25 -0.69 -20.57
CA MET A 397 4.49 -0.50 -21.33
C MET A 397 4.71 -1.57 -22.41
#